data_AF-A0A369VHZ4-F1
#
_entry.id   AF-A0A369VHZ4-F1
#
_cell.length_a   1.000
_cell.length_b   1.000
_cell.length_c   1.000
_cell.angle_alpha   90.00
_cell.angle_beta   90.00
_cell.angle_gamma   90.00
#
_symmetry.space_group_name_H-M   'P 1'
#
loop_
_entity.id
_entity.type
_entity.pdbx_description
1 polymer ?
#
loop_
_entity_poly.entity_id
_entity_poly.type
_entity_poly.pdbx_seq_one_letter_code
_entity_poly.pdbx_strand_id
1 'polypeptide(L)'
;MRPTAATPHDIADGEDRSVDPHSPEVPPTIRAKVLAMAQPGDQLWRCPRRSAPRGLFSVLGVGPRDAVIEWWLLDAQGELIEAFWEV
;
A
#
# COMPACT_ATOMS: atom_id res chain seq x y z
N MET A 1 20.76 9.27 8.03
CA MET A 1 19.30 9.11 8.23
C MET A 1 19.10 8.41 9.57
N ARG A 2 18.39 9.03 10.53
CA ARG A 2 17.99 8.36 11.78
C ARG A 2 16.70 7.58 11.51
N PRO A 3 16.54 6.34 11.99
CA PRO A 3 15.28 5.62 11.89
C PRO A 3 14.26 6.30 12.82
N THR A 4 13.28 6.99 12.25
CA THR A 4 12.13 7.49 13.00
C THR A 4 11.14 6.34 13.15
N ALA A 5 10.75 6.02 14.38
CA ALA A 5 9.67 5.08 14.59
C ALA A 5 8.38 5.66 14.02
N ALA A 6 7.74 4.95 13.08
CA ALA A 6 6.47 5.37 12.51
C ALA A 6 5.42 5.50 13.64
N THR A 7 5.01 6.73 13.92
CA THR A 7 3.88 7.05 14.78
C THR A 7 2.58 6.70 14.05
N PRO A 8 1.45 6.49 14.75
CA PRO A 8 0.15 6.26 14.10
C PRO A 8 -0.24 7.36 13.10
N HIS A 9 0.32 8.57 13.24
CA HIS A 9 0.16 9.68 12.31
C HIS A 9 0.89 9.48 10.96
N ASP A 10 1.92 8.62 10.91
CA ASP A 10 2.68 8.33 9.69
C ASP A 10 1.97 7.28 8.80
N ILE A 11 0.96 6.59 9.34
CA ILE A 11 0.04 5.72 8.61
C ILE A 11 -1.09 6.61 8.11
N ALA A 12 -0.83 7.41 7.08
CA ALA A 12 -1.79 8.36 6.50
C ALA A 12 -3.23 7.78 6.44
N ASP A 13 -4.11 8.37 7.26
CA ASP A 13 -5.53 8.09 7.53
C ASP A 13 -5.93 6.72 8.11
N GLY A 14 -5.04 5.72 8.18
CA GLY A 14 -5.26 4.45 8.91
C GLY A 14 -6.32 3.49 8.36
N GLU A 15 -7.15 3.90 7.40
CA GLU A 15 -8.25 3.09 6.87
C GLU A 15 -8.01 2.65 5.43
N ASP A 16 -8.41 1.41 5.15
CA ASP A 16 -8.50 0.87 3.80
C ASP A 16 -9.64 1.55 3.08
N ARG A 17 -9.35 2.15 1.93
CA ARG A 17 -10.37 2.81 1.12
C ARG A 17 -10.18 2.54 -0.36
N SER A 18 -11.30 2.45 -1.07
CA SER A 18 -11.32 2.49 -2.53
C SER A 18 -10.88 3.87 -3.01
N VAL A 19 -10.05 3.91 -4.04
CA VAL A 19 -9.45 5.11 -4.61
C VAL A 19 -9.56 5.05 -6.13
N ASP A 20 -9.87 6.18 -6.75
CA ASP A 20 -9.84 6.29 -8.21
C ASP A 20 -8.39 6.11 -8.73
N PRO A 21 -8.11 5.16 -9.66
CA PRO A 21 -6.79 5.00 -10.28
C PRO A 21 -6.21 6.28 -10.91
N HIS A 22 -7.06 7.22 -11.30
CA HIS A 22 -6.68 8.51 -11.86
C HIS A 22 -6.46 9.61 -10.81
N SER A 23 -6.74 9.34 -9.52
CA SER A 23 -6.49 10.29 -8.43
C SER A 23 -5.01 10.65 -8.36
N PRO A 24 -4.66 11.94 -8.09
CA PRO A 24 -3.27 12.35 -7.91
C PRO A 24 -2.59 11.71 -6.71
N GLU A 25 -3.34 11.12 -5.77
CA GLU A 25 -2.77 10.37 -4.64
C GLU A 25 -2.18 9.02 -5.06
N VAL A 26 -2.55 8.50 -6.24
CA VAL A 26 -2.00 7.26 -6.79
C VAL A 26 -0.66 7.57 -7.45
N PRO A 27 0.44 6.94 -7.00
CA PRO A 27 1.75 7.21 -7.58
C PRO A 27 1.81 6.85 -9.07
N PRO A 28 2.57 7.61 -9.89
CA PRO A 28 2.59 7.42 -11.33
C PRO A 28 2.92 6.00 -11.79
N THR A 29 3.85 5.33 -11.10
CA THR A 29 4.26 3.94 -11.40
C THR A 29 3.14 2.95 -11.11
N ILE A 30 2.43 3.13 -9.99
CA ILE A 30 1.30 2.29 -9.60
C ILE A 30 0.14 2.50 -10.57
N ARG A 31 -0.19 3.77 -10.86
CA ARG A 31 -1.22 4.14 -11.84
C ARG A 31 -0.95 3.50 -13.20
N ALA A 32 0.28 3.55 -13.70
CA ALA A 32 0.63 2.94 -14.98
C ALA A 32 0.40 1.42 -15.00
N LYS A 33 0.74 0.72 -13.90
CA LYS A 33 0.50 -0.74 -13.77
C LYS A 33 -0.99 -1.06 -13.66
N VAL A 34 -1.71 -0.33 -12.81
CA VAL A 34 -3.17 -0.50 -12.63
C VAL A 34 -3.89 -0.28 -13.95
N LEU A 35 -3.60 0.81 -14.67
CA LEU A 35 -4.25 1.09 -15.96
C LEU A 35 -3.91 0.09 -17.07
N ALA A 36 -2.79 -0.64 -16.95
CA ALA A 36 -2.44 -1.70 -17.89
C ALA A 36 -3.20 -3.02 -17.64
N MET A 37 -3.72 -3.22 -16.42
CA MET A 37 -4.33 -4.49 -15.99
C MET A 37 -5.84 -4.37 -15.71
N ALA A 38 -6.28 -3.22 -15.19
CA ALA A 38 -7.63 -3.01 -14.71
C ALA A 38 -8.66 -3.14 -15.83
N GLN A 39 -9.73 -3.88 -15.54
CA GLN A 39 -10.91 -4.00 -16.38
C GLN A 39 -12.04 -3.12 -15.84
N PRO A 40 -13.06 -2.81 -16.67
CA PRO A 40 -14.24 -2.12 -16.20
C PRO A 40 -14.93 -2.88 -15.05
N GLY A 41 -15.05 -2.23 -13.89
CA GLY A 41 -15.62 -2.82 -12.68
C GLY A 41 -14.59 -3.14 -11.59
N ASP A 42 -13.30 -3.19 -11.95
CA ASP A 42 -12.23 -3.37 -10.98
C ASP A 42 -12.07 -2.12 -10.11
N GLN A 43 -11.64 -2.33 -8.86
CA GLN A 43 -11.49 -1.28 -7.86
C GLN A 43 -10.06 -1.26 -7.34
N LEU A 44 -9.45 -0.08 -7.35
CA LEU A 44 -8.15 0.14 -6.71
C LEU A 44 -8.38 0.54 -5.25
N TRP A 45 -7.69 -0.11 -4.34
CA TRP A 45 -7.75 0.18 -2.91
C TRP A 45 -6.39 0.66 -2.42
N ARG A 46 -6.42 1.68 -1.57
CA ARG A 46 -5.28 2.17 -0.83
C ARG A 46 -5.33 1.56 0.56
N CYS A 47 -4.33 0.75 0.89
CA CYS A 47 -4.24 -0.03 2.12
C CYS A 47 -2.98 0.38 2.91
N PRO A 48 -3.08 1.36 3.82
CA PRO A 48 -1.97 1.73 4.70
C PRO A 48 -1.64 0.56 5.64
N ARG A 49 -0.38 0.11 5.64
CA ARG A 49 0.10 -1.01 6.46
C ARG A 49 1.40 -0.64 7.16
N ARG A 50 1.74 -1.45 8.18
CA ARG A 50 3.08 -1.44 8.77
C ARG A 50 3.91 -2.49 8.05
N SER A 51 5.08 -2.11 7.54
CA SER A 51 6.00 -3.07 6.94
C SER A 51 6.40 -4.16 7.95
N ALA A 52 6.93 -5.27 7.44
CA ALA A 52 7.65 -6.22 8.28
C ALA A 52 8.76 -5.49 9.08
N PRO A 53 9.06 -5.93 10.32
CA PRO A 53 10.14 -5.35 11.10
C PRO A 53 11.46 -5.49 10.33
N ARG A 54 12.25 -4.42 10.27
CA ARG A 54 13.57 -4.40 9.65
C ARG A 54 14.67 -4.45 10.72
N GLY A 55 15.85 -4.95 10.35
CA GLY A 55 17.04 -5.01 11.23
C GLY A 55 17.38 -6.41 11.76
N LEU A 56 18.46 -6.50 12.54
CA LEU A 56 19.08 -7.76 12.98
C LEU A 56 18.12 -8.70 13.74
N PHE A 57 17.09 -8.15 14.39
CA PHE A 57 16.12 -8.90 15.18
C PHE A 57 14.75 -9.07 14.49
N SER A 58 14.65 -8.78 13.19
CA SER A 58 13.40 -8.89 12.42
C SER A 58 12.76 -10.27 12.49
N VAL A 59 13.59 -11.32 12.51
CA VAL A 59 13.18 -12.73 12.65
C VAL A 59 12.49 -13.03 13.99
N LEU A 60 12.72 -12.21 15.01
CA LEU A 60 12.03 -12.29 16.32
C LEU A 60 10.81 -11.36 16.39
N GLY A 61 10.44 -10.72 15.28
CA GLY A 61 9.34 -9.75 15.22
C GLY A 61 9.69 -8.36 15.77
N VAL A 62 10.96 -8.12 16.12
CA VAL A 62 11.45 -6.91 16.79
C VAL A 62 12.29 -6.05 15.83
N GLY A 63 11.94 -4.78 15.68
CA GLY A 63 12.67 -3.81 14.86
C GLY A 63 11.79 -2.66 14.38
N PRO A 64 12.39 -1.56 13.86
CA PRO A 64 11.64 -0.48 13.23
C PRO A 64 10.76 -1.01 12.09
N ARG A 65 9.56 -0.47 11.98
CA ARG A 65 8.62 -0.73 10.89
C ARG A 65 8.35 0.60 10.20
N ASP A 66 8.44 0.59 8.88
CA ASP A 66 8.07 1.74 8.07
C ASP A 66 6.56 1.68 7.82
N ALA A 67 5.92 2.84 7.74
CA ALA A 67 4.57 2.90 7.18
C ALA A 67 4.70 2.69 5.67
N VAL A 68 3.98 1.70 5.14
CA VAL A 68 3.93 1.40 3.71
C VAL A 68 2.51 1.50 3.23
N ILE A 69 2.31 1.97 2.00
CA ILE A 69 1.01 1.95 1.35
C ILE A 69 1.03 0.79 0.37
N GLU A 70 0.19 -0.21 0.64
CA GLU A 70 -0.11 -1.24 -0.34
C GLU A 70 -1.27 -0.76 -1.21
N TRP A 71 -1.18 -1.03 -2.50
CA TRP A 71 -2.21 -0.69 -3.47
C TRP A 71 -2.82 -1.98 -4.01
N TRP A 72 -4.06 -2.29 -3.65
CA TRP A 72 -4.71 -3.55 -4.01
C TRP A 72 -5.66 -3.31 -5.18
N LEU A 73 -5.45 -3.98 -6.30
CA LEU A 73 -6.42 -4.04 -7.37
C LEU A 73 -7.35 -5.23 -7.10
N LEU A 74 -8.61 -4.94 -6.86
CA LEU A 74 -9.66 -5.93 -6.65
C LEU A 74 -10.56 -6.01 -7.88
N ASP A 75 -11.14 -7.16 -8.14
CA ASP A 75 -12.18 -7.31 -9.15
C ASP A 75 -13.53 -6.73 -8.67
N ALA A 76 -14.55 -6.84 -9.53
CA ALA A 76 -15.91 -6.38 -9.22
C ALA A 76 -16.57 -7.14 -8.04
N GLN A 77 -16.05 -8.32 -7.67
CA GLN A 77 -16.52 -9.16 -6.57
C GLN A 77 -15.74 -8.89 -5.28
N GLY A 78 -14.65 -8.11 -5.34
CA GLY A 78 -13.78 -7.81 -4.22
C GLY A 78 -12.65 -8.83 -4.03
N GLU A 79 -12.40 -9.72 -4.99
CA GLU A 79 -11.24 -10.62 -4.95
C GLU A 79 -9.98 -9.87 -5.38
N LEU A 80 -8.86 -10.16 -4.70
CA LEU A 80 -7.57 -9.54 -5.01
C LEU A 80 -7.03 -10.06 -6.34
N ILE A 81 -6.92 -9.16 -7.32
CA ILE A 81 -6.23 -9.42 -8.60
C ILE A 81 -4.72 -9.28 -8.41
N GLU A 82 -4.26 -8.14 -7.86
CA GLU A 82 -2.83 -7.83 -7.72
C GLU A 82 -2.58 -6.81 -6.61
N ALA A 83 -1.43 -6.90 -5.93
CA ALA A 83 -1.01 -5.94 -4.90
C ALA A 83 0.29 -5.25 -5.30
N PHE A 84 0.28 -3.92 -5.34
CA PHE A 84 1.44 -3.12 -5.70
C PHE A 84 2.04 -2.39 -4.49
N TRP A 85 3.36 -2.20 -4.51
CA TRP A 85 4.11 -1.45 -3.52
C TRP A 85 5.06 -0.45 -4.20
N GLU A 86 5.32 0.68 -3.54
CA GLU A 86 6.43 1.56 -3.90
C GLU A 86 7.73 1.06 -3.23
N VAL A 87 8.82 0.99 -3.99
CA VAL A 87 10.16 0.61 -3.53
C VAL A 87 11.06 1.83 -3.33
#